data_AF-A0A098LHL7-F1
#
_entry.id   AF-A0A098LHL7-F1
#
_cell.length_a   1.000
_cell.length_b   1.000
_cell.length_c   1.000
_cell.angle_alpha   90.00
_cell.angle_beta   90.00
_cell.angle_gamma   90.00
#
_symmetry.space_group_name_H-M   'P 1'
#
loop_
_entity.id
_entity.type
_entity.pdbx_description
1 polymer ?
#
loop_
_entity_poly.entity_id
_entity_poly.type
_entity_poly.pdbx_seq_one_letter_code
_entity_poly.pdbx_strand_id
1 'polypeptide(L)'
;MKDKEVKYILFDKNQEMVAAWKEFFSEGANVEIFHGDFNSIKCDTIVSPANSFGFMDGGIDYAISDRLGWDLQIKLQQIIKDLP
;
A
#
# COMPACT_ATOMS: atom_id res chain seq x y z
N MET A 1 -15.98 -20.98 6.21
CA MET A 1 -15.65 -19.84 5.33
C MET A 1 -14.74 -20.40 4.24
N LYS A 2 -15.00 -20.17 2.95
CA LYS A 2 -14.00 -20.53 1.93
C LYS A 2 -12.80 -19.63 2.18
N ASP A 3 -11.60 -20.19 2.30
CA ASP A 3 -10.36 -19.41 2.27
C ASP A 3 -10.39 -18.58 0.99
N LYS A 4 -10.55 -17.26 1.13
CA LYS A 4 -10.47 -16.37 -0.02
C LYS A 4 -9.01 -16.29 -0.41
N GLU A 5 -8.72 -16.66 -1.65
CA GLU A 5 -7.40 -16.49 -2.22
C GLU A 5 -7.04 -14.99 -2.21
N VAL A 6 -5.99 -14.63 -1.47
CA VAL A 6 -5.46 -13.27 -1.41
C VAL A 6 -4.52 -13.09 -2.57
N LYS A 7 -4.65 -12.00 -3.32
CA LYS A 7 -3.74 -11.65 -4.41
C LYS A 7 -2.91 -10.43 -4.01
N TYR A 8 -1.60 -10.52 -4.19
CA TYR A 8 -0.70 -9.42 -3.83
C TYR A 8 -0.43 -8.54 -5.05
N ILE A 9 -0.47 -7.23 -4.84
CA ILE A 9 -0.17 -6.24 -5.86
C ILE A 9 1.01 -5.40 -5.36
N LEU A 10 2.13 -5.47 -6.05
CA LEU A 10 3.26 -4.57 -5.85
C LEU A 10 3.24 -3.49 -6.92
N PHE A 11 3.44 -2.25 -6.51
CA PHE A 11 3.50 -1.14 -7.46
C PHE A 11 4.45 -0.06 -6.99
N ASP A 12 5.08 0.60 -7.95
CA ASP A 12 5.92 1.76 -7.70
C ASP A 12 5.94 2.66 -8.94
N LYS A 13 6.26 3.94 -8.74
CA LYS A 13 6.55 4.89 -9.83
C LYS A 13 7.98 4.72 -10.34
N ASN A 14 8.88 4.17 -9.52
CA ASN A 14 10.26 3.89 -9.88
C ASN A 14 10.34 2.62 -10.76
N GLN A 15 10.73 2.81 -12.02
CA GLN A 15 10.87 1.72 -12.97
C GLN A 15 11.95 0.70 -12.57
N GLU A 16 13.01 1.13 -11.91
CA GLU A 16 14.09 0.24 -11.44
C GLU A 16 13.59 -0.73 -10.36
N MET A 17 12.77 -0.23 -9.42
CA MET A 17 12.12 -1.06 -8.41
C MET A 17 11.19 -2.10 -9.04
N VAL A 18 10.38 -1.67 -10.02
CA VAL A 18 9.49 -2.57 -10.76
C VAL A 18 10.27 -3.65 -11.51
N ALA A 19 11.39 -3.28 -12.15
CA ALA A 19 12.25 -4.24 -12.84
C ALA A 19 12.86 -5.26 -11.86
N ALA A 20 13.39 -4.79 -10.73
CA ALA A 20 13.95 -5.66 -9.69
C ALA A 20 12.92 -6.64 -9.12
N TRP A 21 11.68 -6.20 -8.88
CA TRP A 21 10.62 -7.11 -8.45
C TRP A 21 10.28 -8.14 -9.53
N LYS A 22 10.23 -7.76 -10.80
CA LYS A 22 9.95 -8.69 -11.90
C LYS A 22 11.05 -9.74 -12.09
N GLU A 23 12.30 -9.37 -11.80
CA GLU A 23 13.41 -10.33 -11.80
C GLU A 23 13.34 -11.29 -10.61
N PHE A 24 12.95 -10.79 -9.44
CA PHE A 24 12.88 -11.59 -8.21
C PHE A 24 11.68 -12.53 -8.16
N PHE A 25 10.49 -12.05 -8.53
CA PHE A 25 9.26 -12.85 -8.52
C PHE A 25 9.09 -13.60 -9.85
N SER A 26 9.18 -14.93 -9.78
CA SER A 26 9.01 -15.81 -10.94
C SER A 26 7.56 -15.85 -11.45
N GLU A 27 7.38 -16.20 -12.72
CA GLU A 27 6.06 -16.56 -13.27
C GLU A 27 5.41 -17.66 -12.40
N GLY A 28 4.18 -17.41 -11.93
CA GLY A 28 3.45 -18.30 -11.01
C GLY A 28 3.48 -17.89 -9.54
N ALA A 29 4.25 -16.88 -9.15
CA ALA A 29 4.05 -16.22 -7.87
C ALA A 29 2.65 -15.57 -7.83
N ASN A 30 1.98 -15.60 -6.67
CA ASN A 30 0.69 -14.94 -6.47
C ASN A 30 0.85 -13.42 -6.25
N VAL A 31 1.65 -12.79 -7.11
CA VAL A 31 2.08 -11.39 -7.04
C VAL A 31 1.95 -10.79 -8.44
N GLU A 32 1.18 -9.71 -8.55
CA GLU A 32 1.18 -8.86 -9.74
C GLU A 32 2.01 -7.61 -9.50
N ILE A 33 2.79 -7.22 -10.51
CA ILE A 33 3.73 -6.10 -10.41
C ILE A 33 3.36 -5.05 -11.45
N PHE A 34 3.04 -3.84 -10.99
CA PHE A 34 2.64 -2.71 -11.82
C PHE A 34 3.62 -1.55 -11.72
N HIS A 35 3.92 -0.94 -12.86
CA HIS A 35 4.55 0.38 -12.90
C HIS A 35 3.44 1.43 -12.95
N GLY A 36 3.34 2.26 -11.93
CA GLY A 36 2.22 3.19 -11.80
C GLY A 36 2.11 3.78 -10.41
N ASP A 37 0.94 4.33 -10.13
CA ASP A 37 0.64 4.95 -8.84
C ASP A 37 -0.62 4.38 -8.22
N PHE A 38 -0.91 4.86 -7.02
CA PHE A 38 -2.04 4.42 -6.23
C PHE A 38 -3.40 4.64 -6.91
N ASN A 39 -3.52 5.65 -7.77
CA ASN A 39 -4.78 5.94 -8.47
C ASN A 39 -5.05 4.94 -9.59
N SER A 40 -4.01 4.31 -10.14
CA SER A 40 -4.15 3.29 -11.18
C SER A 40 -4.57 1.91 -10.68
N ILE A 41 -4.69 1.71 -9.36
CA ILE A 41 -4.87 0.38 -8.76
C ILE A 41 -6.24 0.26 -8.08
N LYS A 42 -6.87 -0.90 -8.29
CA LYS A 42 -8.07 -1.34 -7.57
C LYS A 42 -7.69 -2.53 -6.69
N CYS A 43 -7.91 -2.40 -5.39
CA CYS A 43 -7.66 -3.43 -4.40
C CYS A 43 -8.65 -3.27 -3.23
N ASP A 44 -8.80 -4.34 -2.45
CA ASP A 44 -9.63 -4.34 -1.24
C ASP A 44 -8.88 -3.78 -0.02
N THR A 45 -7.54 -3.94 0.00
CA THR A 45 -6.67 -3.55 1.12
C THR A 45 -5.41 -2.86 0.59
N ILE A 46 -4.92 -1.87 1.33
CA ILE A 46 -3.75 -1.06 0.97
C ILE A 46 -2.75 -1.14 2.11
N VAL A 47 -1.46 -1.28 1.77
CA VAL A 47 -0.36 -1.14 2.73
C VAL A 47 0.17 0.28 2.65
N SER A 48 0.11 1.01 3.76
CA SER A 48 0.70 2.33 3.93
C SER A 48 2.01 2.17 4.71
N PRO A 49 3.19 2.40 4.08
CA PRO A 49 4.48 2.37 4.75
C PRO A 49 4.72 3.67 5.55
N ALA A 50 3.79 3.97 6.46
CA ALA A 50 3.81 5.19 7.27
C ALA A 50 4.94 5.18 8.34
N ASN A 51 5.09 6.30 9.02
CA ASN A 51 5.97 6.45 10.17
C ASN A 51 5.29 6.04 11.49
N SER A 52 6.08 5.90 12.56
CA SER A 52 5.60 5.49 13.89
C SER A 52 4.64 6.46 14.57
N PHE A 53 4.51 7.69 14.08
CA PHE A 53 3.57 8.69 14.61
C PHE A 53 2.27 8.75 13.79
N GLY A 54 2.14 7.94 12.75
CA GLY A 54 0.95 7.87 11.91
C GLY A 54 0.68 9.14 11.11
N PHE A 55 1.68 10.00 10.86
CA PHE A 55 1.51 11.09 9.87
C PHE A 55 1.37 10.50 8.47
N MET A 56 0.37 10.97 7.72
CA MET A 56 0.00 10.47 6.39
C MET A 56 -0.05 11.58 5.34
N ASP A 57 0.84 12.56 5.45
CA ASP A 57 0.88 13.79 4.67
C ASP A 57 2.02 13.83 3.63
N GLY A 58 2.76 12.74 3.47
CA GLY A 58 3.86 12.62 2.52
C GLY A 58 3.76 11.40 1.59
N GLY A 59 4.43 11.46 0.44
CA GLY A 59 4.62 10.31 -0.44
C GLY A 59 3.33 9.56 -0.82
N ILE A 60 3.35 8.24 -0.65
CA ILE A 60 2.19 7.38 -0.88
C ILE A 60 1.08 7.61 0.15
N ASP A 61 1.43 7.94 1.40
CA ASP A 61 0.45 8.16 2.47
C ASP A 61 -0.41 9.39 2.19
N TYR A 62 0.17 10.44 1.59
CA TYR A 62 -0.59 11.59 1.10
C TYR A 62 -1.66 11.17 0.08
N ALA A 63 -1.30 10.34 -0.91
CA ALA A 63 -2.23 9.88 -1.93
C ALA A 63 -3.34 8.99 -1.34
N ILE A 64 -3.03 8.23 -0.29
CA ILE A 64 -4.01 7.43 0.46
C ILE A 64 -4.97 8.36 1.22
N SER A 65 -4.46 9.35 1.94
CA SER A 65 -5.27 10.33 2.69
C SER A 65 -6.16 11.17 1.77
N ASP A 66 -5.63 11.61 0.62
CA ASP A 66 -6.38 12.39 -0.36
C ASP A 66 -7.57 11.58 -0.93
N ARG A 67 -7.37 10.27 -1.18
CA ARG A 67 -8.42 9.39 -1.72
C ARG A 67 -9.42 8.90 -0.67
N LEU A 68 -8.97 8.58 0.55
CA LEU A 68 -9.80 7.96 1.59
C LEU A 68 -10.33 8.95 2.62
N GLY A 69 -9.82 10.19 2.63
CA GLY A 69 -10.18 11.26 3.53
C GLY A 69 -9.19 11.45 4.68
N TRP A 70 -8.96 12.72 5.04
CA TRP A 70 -7.99 13.14 6.06
C TRP A 70 -8.29 12.65 7.48
N ASP A 71 -9.54 12.26 7.76
CA ASP A 71 -9.92 11.62 9.04
C ASP A 71 -9.20 10.28 9.28
N LEU A 72 -8.66 9.66 8.23
CA LEU A 72 -7.87 8.43 8.32
C LEU A 72 -6.66 8.61 9.24
N GLN A 73 -5.92 9.71 9.07
CA GLN A 73 -4.75 10.02 9.91
C GLN A 73 -5.14 10.14 11.38
N ILE A 74 -6.24 10.85 11.67
CA ILE A 74 -6.71 11.06 13.05
C ILE A 74 -7.03 9.71 13.72
N LYS A 75 -7.75 8.83 13.01
CA LYS A 75 -8.08 7.49 13.49
C LYS A 75 -6.84 6.63 13.70
N LEU A 76 -5.88 6.66 12.77
CA LEU A 76 -4.62 5.94 12.88
C LEU A 76 -3.82 6.40 14.11
N GLN A 77 -3.69 7.71 14.29
CA GLN A 77 -2.98 8.28 15.43
C GLN A 77 -3.63 7.94 16.77
N GLN A 78 -4.96 7.84 16.84
CA GLN A 78 -5.65 7.39 18.03
C GLN A 78 -5.28 5.93 18.35
N ILE A 79 -5.33 5.04 17.36
CA ILE A 79 -4.95 3.63 17.53
C ILE A 79 -3.50 3.50 18.01
N ILE A 80 -2.58 4.28 17.43
CA ILE A 80 -1.15 4.26 17.83
C ILE A 80 -0.97 4.73 19.28
N LYS A 81 -1.70 5.77 19.71
CA LYS A 81 -1.64 6.27 21.10
C LYS A 81 -2.19 5.28 22.12
N ASP A 82 -3.14 4.45 21.70
CA ASP A 82 -3.77 3.43 22.53
C ASP A 82 -2.96 2.11 22.60
N LEU A 83 -1.81 2.04 21.92
CA LEU A 83 -0.89 0.91 22.04
C LEU A 83 -0.25 0.87 23.45
N PRO A 84 -0.03 -0.34 24.00
CA PRO A 84 0.50 -0.53 25.36
C PRO A 84 1.96 -0.10 25.54
#